data_AF-A0A3Q0F028-F1
#
_entry.id   AF-A0A3Q0F028-F1
#
_cell.length_a   1.000
_cell.length_b   1.000
_cell.length_c   1.000
_cell.angle_alpha   90.00
_cell.angle_beta   90.00
_cell.angle_gamma   90.00
#
_symmetry.space_group_name_H-M   'P 1'
#
loop_
_entity.id
_entity.type
_entity.pdbx_description
1 polymer ?
#
loop_
_entity_poly.entity_id
_entity_poly.type
_entity_poly.pdbx_seq_one_letter_code
_entity_poly.pdbx_strand_id
1 'polypeptide(L)'
;MRSGEQHSLFETRKDRARHIRRFYAVSVFLAICFVWAFRLSHIPANGEAGQWAWLGLFLAELWSGIYWLFYQALRWNMLFRTTFPDKLSQRYESRLPGVDIFVFTADAAVEPPLMVINTVLSVMAYDYPAEKLSVYLSDDGCSEITFYALLEASSFAKHWVPFCKRFKVEPRSPAAFFNNTHASTKSQDHNYDLRSCANPNTSMKHSERITLTPERVRPASLEYESRAITTCNYWPIISQDSPTKRSQDSPTKRNCC
;
A
#
# COMPACT_ATOMS: atom_id res chain seq x y z
N MET A 1 37.10 6.64 19.98
CA MET A 1 35.67 6.59 19.64
C MET A 1 34.91 7.26 20.78
N ARG A 2 34.50 8.52 20.57
CA ARG A 2 34.03 9.41 21.64
C ARG A 2 32.52 9.25 21.82
N SER A 3 32.11 9.09 23.07
CA SER A 3 30.73 9.04 23.58
C SER A 3 29.80 10.02 22.87
N GLY A 4 28.88 9.49 22.05
CA GLY A 4 27.75 10.23 21.50
C GLY A 4 26.48 9.52 21.93
N GLU A 5 25.61 10.23 22.65
CA GLU A 5 24.32 9.73 23.11
C GLU A 5 23.58 9.02 21.97
N GLN A 6 23.39 7.71 22.11
CA GLN A 6 22.59 6.93 21.17
C GLN A 6 21.12 7.31 21.36
N HIS A 7 20.69 8.35 20.65
CA HIS A 7 19.29 8.73 20.59
C HIS A 7 18.47 7.60 19.99
N SER A 8 17.29 7.33 20.57
CA SER A 8 16.41 6.28 20.07
C SER A 8 15.87 6.64 18.68
N LEU A 9 15.86 5.67 17.77
CA LEU A 9 15.26 5.80 16.43
C LEU A 9 13.72 5.84 16.49
N PHE A 10 13.17 5.32 17.58
CA PHE A 10 11.76 5.26 17.87
C PHE A 10 11.49 5.83 19.26
N GLU A 11 10.41 6.60 19.39
CA GLU A 11 9.87 7.00 20.69
C GLU A 11 8.49 6.38 20.85
N THR A 12 8.31 5.62 21.93
CA THR A 12 6.98 5.12 22.29
C THR A 12 6.34 6.12 23.22
N ARG A 13 5.41 6.92 22.70
CA ARG A 13 4.61 7.85 23.49
C ARG A 13 3.43 7.11 24.10
N LYS A 14 3.31 7.19 25.42
CA LYS A 14 2.08 6.81 26.11
C LYS A 14 1.04 7.89 25.85
N ASP A 15 -0.13 7.46 25.37
CA ASP A 15 -1.29 8.34 25.19
C ASP A 15 -1.66 9.04 26.50
N ARG A 16 -1.71 10.38 26.49
CA ARG A 16 -2.13 11.19 27.65
C ARG A 16 -3.63 11.02 27.92
N ALA A 17 -4.44 10.75 26.89
CA ALA A 17 -5.88 10.50 27.00
C ALA A 17 -6.21 9.08 27.49
N ARG A 18 -5.20 8.25 27.80
CA ARG A 18 -5.37 6.88 28.32
C ARG A 18 -6.27 6.83 29.55
N HIS A 19 -6.12 7.78 30.46
CA HIS A 19 -6.93 7.81 31.70
C HIS A 19 -8.39 8.06 31.38
N ILE A 20 -8.70 9.05 30.53
CA ILE A 20 -10.06 9.37 30.09
C ILE A 20 -10.72 8.14 29.45
N ARG A 21 -10.01 7.49 28.51
CA ARG A 21 -10.50 6.29 27.84
C ARG A 21 -10.72 5.12 28.79
N ARG A 22 -9.89 4.96 29.82
CA ARG A 22 -10.06 3.93 30.85
C ARG A 22 -11.27 4.22 31.74
N PHE A 23 -11.45 5.47 32.16
CA PHE A 23 -12.65 5.85 32.93
C PHE A 23 -13.93 5.60 32.14
N TYR A 24 -13.95 5.99 30.86
CA TYR A 24 -15.06 5.69 29.96
C TYR A 24 -15.30 4.18 29.80
N ALA A 25 -14.24 3.39 29.62
CA ALA A 25 -14.37 1.94 29.54
C ALA A 25 -14.95 1.36 30.85
N VAL A 26 -14.45 1.78 32.01
CA VAL A 26 -14.97 1.33 33.31
C VAL A 26 -16.46 1.73 33.46
N SER A 27 -16.86 2.94 33.09
CA SER A 27 -18.27 3.35 33.19
C SER A 27 -19.18 2.53 32.28
N VAL A 28 -18.75 2.22 31.06
CA VAL A 28 -19.53 1.36 30.15
C VAL A 28 -19.59 -0.09 30.66
N PHE A 29 -18.50 -0.61 31.22
CA PHE A 29 -18.49 -1.94 31.84
C PHE A 29 -19.49 -2.02 32.99
N LEU A 30 -19.51 -1.01 33.88
CA LEU A 30 -20.49 -0.93 34.95
C LEU A 30 -21.92 -0.87 34.41
N ALA A 31 -22.19 -0.09 33.36
CA ALA A 31 -23.51 -0.04 32.73
C ALA A 31 -23.95 -1.41 32.18
N ILE A 32 -23.04 -2.16 31.55
CA ILE A 32 -23.32 -3.54 31.09
C ILE A 32 -23.67 -4.45 32.28
N CYS A 33 -22.91 -4.38 33.37
CA CYS A 33 -23.22 -5.14 34.60
C CYS A 33 -24.59 -4.76 35.19
N PHE A 34 -24.96 -3.48 35.19
CA PHE A 34 -26.28 -3.04 35.65
C PHE A 34 -27.41 -3.56 34.77
N VAL A 35 -27.23 -3.58 33.44
CA VAL A 35 -28.22 -4.16 32.51
C VAL A 35 -28.40 -5.65 32.80
N TRP A 36 -27.32 -6.40 32.95
CA TRP A 36 -27.40 -7.83 33.29
C TRP A 36 -28.05 -8.07 34.67
N ALA A 37 -27.71 -7.27 35.68
CA ALA A 37 -28.33 -7.37 37.01
C ALA A 37 -29.83 -7.01 36.99
N PHE A 38 -30.22 -5.99 36.22
CA PHE A 38 -31.61 -5.62 36.02
C PHE A 38 -32.41 -6.74 35.36
N ARG A 39 -31.84 -7.37 34.31
CA ARG A 39 -32.45 -8.53 33.66
C ARG A 39 -32.61 -9.69 34.62
N LEU A 40 -31.56 -10.05 35.37
CA LEU A 40 -31.62 -11.12 36.36
C LEU A 40 -32.62 -10.85 37.49
N SER A 41 -32.92 -9.59 37.80
CA SER A 41 -33.92 -9.22 38.81
C SER A 41 -35.36 -9.25 38.27
N HIS A 42 -35.54 -9.14 36.95
CA HIS A 42 -36.84 -9.14 36.27
C HIS A 42 -36.97 -10.36 35.36
N ILE A 43 -36.88 -11.54 35.96
CA ILE A 43 -37.10 -12.82 35.27
C ILE A 43 -38.62 -13.03 35.14
N PRO A 44 -39.15 -13.25 33.92
CA PRO A 44 -40.57 -13.53 33.73
C PRO A 44 -40.96 -14.85 34.42
N ALA A 45 -42.19 -14.91 34.94
CA ALA A 45 -42.69 -16.10 35.61
C ALA A 45 -42.76 -17.28 34.62
N ASN A 46 -42.55 -18.49 35.14
CA ASN A 46 -42.58 -19.71 34.34
C ASN A 46 -43.94 -19.87 33.65
N GLY A 47 -43.96 -19.95 32.31
CA GLY A 47 -45.17 -20.21 31.52
C GLY A 47 -45.74 -19.02 30.75
N GLU A 48 -45.12 -17.83 30.80
CA GLU A 48 -45.53 -16.70 29.96
C GLU A 48 -45.03 -16.82 28.51
N ALA A 49 -45.84 -16.38 27.55
CA ALA A 49 -45.55 -16.45 26.11
C ALA A 49 -44.24 -15.72 25.69
N GLY A 50 -43.68 -14.85 26.55
CA GLY A 50 -42.47 -14.09 26.31
C GLY A 50 -41.16 -14.71 26.85
N GLN A 51 -41.19 -15.87 27.52
CA GLN A 51 -40.02 -16.44 28.20
C GLN A 51 -38.86 -16.76 27.25
N TRP A 52 -39.15 -17.35 26.09
CA TRP A 52 -38.13 -17.67 25.08
C TRP A 52 -37.52 -16.43 24.43
N ALA A 53 -38.34 -15.39 24.21
CA ALA A 53 -37.88 -14.11 23.70
C ALA A 53 -36.96 -13.41 24.72
N TRP A 54 -37.32 -13.45 26.01
CA TRP A 54 -36.49 -12.94 27.09
C TRP A 54 -35.15 -13.68 27.18
N LEU A 55 -35.15 -15.01 27.09
CA LEU A 55 -33.93 -15.82 27.13
C LEU A 55 -33.01 -15.53 25.93
N GLY A 56 -33.58 -15.44 24.72
CA GLY A 56 -32.83 -15.08 23.52
C GLY A 56 -32.20 -13.69 23.62
N LEU A 57 -32.95 -12.71 24.13
CA LEU A 57 -32.46 -11.35 24.34
C LEU A 57 -31.34 -11.31 25.40
N PHE A 58 -31.50 -12.04 26.52
CA PHE A 58 -30.49 -12.13 27.56
C PHE A 58 -29.19 -12.79 27.05
N LEU A 59 -29.29 -13.87 26.26
CA LEU A 59 -28.12 -14.50 25.65
C LEU A 59 -27.41 -13.58 24.66
N ALA A 60 -28.17 -12.82 23.86
CA ALA A 60 -27.60 -11.83 22.94
C ALA A 60 -26.88 -10.68 23.70
N GLU A 61 -27.46 -10.20 24.80
CA GLU A 61 -26.86 -9.19 25.67
C GLU A 61 -25.58 -9.73 26.35
N LEU A 62 -25.59 -10.98 26.80
CA LEU A 62 -24.42 -11.64 27.40
C LEU A 62 -23.28 -11.78 26.37
N TRP A 63 -23.58 -12.29 25.18
CA TRP A 63 -22.62 -12.43 24.09
C TRP A 63 -22.02 -11.07 23.69
N SER A 64 -22.87 -10.05 23.56
CA SER A 64 -22.45 -8.70 23.21
C SER A 64 -21.53 -8.08 24.27
N GLY A 65 -21.83 -8.26 25.56
CA GLY A 65 -20.96 -7.74 26.64
C GLY A 65 -19.64 -8.50 26.76
N ILE A 66 -19.63 -9.83 26.53
CA ILE A 66 -18.39 -10.62 26.45
C ILE A 66 -17.53 -10.14 25.27
N TYR A 67 -18.12 -9.99 24.08
CA TYR A 67 -17.43 -9.48 22.89
C TYR A 67 -16.84 -8.08 23.16
N TRP A 68 -17.61 -7.20 23.78
CA TRP A 68 -17.15 -5.87 24.15
C TRP A 68 -15.97 -5.92 25.14
N LEU A 69 -16.00 -6.82 26.14
CA LEU A 69 -14.91 -6.98 27.10
C LEU A 69 -13.59 -7.37 26.41
N PHE A 70 -13.62 -8.35 25.51
CA PHE A 70 -12.45 -8.73 24.70
C PHE A 70 -11.94 -7.56 23.86
N TYR A 71 -12.85 -6.81 23.24
CA TYR A 71 -12.48 -5.66 22.43
C TYR A 71 -11.81 -4.55 23.26
N GLN A 72 -12.29 -4.30 24.47
CA GLN A 72 -11.64 -3.34 25.38
C GLN A 72 -10.29 -3.82 25.89
N ALA A 73 -10.13 -5.13 26.14
CA ALA A 73 -8.85 -5.70 26.54
C ALA A 73 -7.76 -5.42 25.49
N LEU A 74 -8.08 -5.60 24.21
CA LEU A 74 -7.17 -5.29 23.09
C LEU A 74 -6.81 -3.80 23.02
N ARG A 75 -7.75 -2.92 23.38
CA ARG A 75 -7.55 -1.47 23.36
C ARG A 75 -6.92 -0.93 24.64
N TRP A 76 -6.77 -1.72 25.71
CA TRP A 76 -6.38 -1.24 27.04
C TRP A 76 -5.04 -0.50 27.09
N ASN A 77 -4.09 -0.90 26.22
CA ASN A 77 -2.76 -0.32 26.13
C ASN A 77 -2.41 0.08 24.70
N MET A 78 -3.12 1.08 24.16
CA MET A 78 -2.75 1.69 22.89
C MET A 78 -1.38 2.37 23.03
N LEU A 79 -0.46 2.03 22.12
CA LEU A 79 0.90 2.54 22.07
C LEU A 79 1.07 3.33 20.77
N PHE A 80 1.49 4.58 20.88
CA PHE A 80 1.87 5.38 19.72
C PHE A 80 3.38 5.31 19.55
N ARG A 81 3.83 5.01 18.34
CA ARG A 81 5.25 4.99 17.97
C ARG A 81 5.52 6.10 16.98
N THR A 82 6.44 6.99 17.33
CA THR A 82 6.95 8.02 16.44
C THR A 82 8.31 7.59 15.92
N THR A 83 8.52 7.73 14.62
CA THR A 83 9.77 7.39 13.92
C THR A 83 10.57 8.67 13.65
N PHE A 84 11.90 8.58 13.75
CA PHE A 84 12.80 9.70 13.43
C PHE A 84 13.71 9.34 12.25
N PRO A 85 13.27 9.58 10.99
CA PRO A 85 14.05 9.22 9.81
C PRO A 85 15.39 9.98 9.73
N ASP A 86 15.44 11.24 10.18
CA ASP A 86 16.68 12.04 10.16
C ASP A 86 17.79 11.44 11.04
N LYS A 87 17.41 10.83 12.17
CA LYS A 87 18.35 10.13 13.05
C LYS A 87 18.82 8.81 12.44
N LEU A 88 17.96 8.17 11.64
CA LEU A 88 18.29 6.94 10.93
C LEU A 88 19.31 7.21 9.82
N SER A 89 19.07 8.22 8.97
CA SER A 89 19.99 8.61 7.90
C SER A 89 21.35 9.03 8.49
N GLN A 90 21.37 9.90 9.50
CA GLN A 90 22.61 10.35 10.13
C GLN A 90 23.49 9.19 10.65
N ARG A 91 22.88 8.09 11.12
CA ARG A 91 23.60 6.96 11.74
C ARG A 91 23.89 5.81 10.78
N TYR A 92 23.01 5.57 9.81
CA TYR A 92 22.99 4.32 9.04
C TYR A 92 22.90 4.51 7.52
N GLU A 93 23.03 5.71 6.96
CA GLU A 93 22.93 5.97 5.51
C GLU A 93 23.70 4.93 4.66
N SER A 94 24.95 4.65 5.02
CA SER A 94 25.81 3.69 4.30
C SER A 94 25.48 2.21 4.59
N ARG A 95 24.78 1.91 5.69
CA ARG A 95 24.51 0.57 6.22
C ARG A 95 23.04 0.16 6.15
N LEU A 96 22.24 0.84 5.33
CA LEU A 96 20.86 0.44 5.06
C LEU A 96 20.79 -1.00 4.50
N PRO A 97 19.80 -1.83 4.89
CA PRO A 97 19.62 -3.18 4.34
C PRO A 97 19.09 -3.15 2.89
N GLY A 98 19.11 -4.29 2.21
CA GLY A 98 18.33 -4.47 0.99
C GLY A 98 16.83 -4.55 1.33
N VAL A 99 15.99 -3.99 0.48
CA VAL A 99 14.52 -4.01 0.61
C VAL A 99 13.92 -4.47 -0.72
N ASP A 100 13.15 -5.55 -0.63
CA ASP A 100 12.39 -6.10 -1.74
C ASP A 100 10.92 -5.75 -1.55
N ILE A 101 10.31 -5.14 -2.56
CA ILE A 101 8.90 -4.74 -2.56
C ILE A 101 8.16 -5.57 -3.59
N PHE A 102 7.15 -6.30 -3.14
CA PHE A 102 6.29 -7.12 -3.98
C PHE A 102 4.97 -6.39 -4.23
N VAL A 103 4.63 -6.22 -5.49
CA VAL A 103 3.33 -5.75 -5.97
C VAL A 103 2.64 -6.96 -6.59
N PHE A 104 1.41 -7.24 -6.15
CA PHE A 104 0.61 -8.33 -6.68
C PHE A 104 -0.57 -7.74 -7.44
N THR A 105 -0.90 -8.33 -8.59
CA THR A 105 -2.12 -8.01 -9.33
C THR A 105 -2.81 -9.29 -9.75
N ALA A 106 -4.15 -9.31 -9.63
CA ALA A 106 -4.95 -10.51 -9.82
C ALA A 106 -5.58 -10.60 -11.21
N ASP A 107 -6.12 -9.49 -11.71
CA ASP A 107 -6.79 -9.44 -13.02
C ASP A 107 -6.84 -7.99 -13.55
N ALA A 108 -6.54 -7.82 -14.84
CA ALA A 108 -6.47 -6.51 -15.48
C ALA A 108 -7.84 -5.81 -15.63
N ALA A 109 -8.95 -6.55 -15.56
CA ALA A 109 -10.28 -5.96 -15.60
C ALA A 109 -10.69 -5.36 -14.24
N VAL A 110 -10.37 -6.05 -13.14
CA VAL A 110 -10.63 -5.56 -11.78
C VAL A 110 -9.60 -4.52 -11.34
N GLU A 111 -8.32 -4.72 -11.71
CA GLU A 111 -7.19 -3.86 -11.37
C GLU A 111 -6.56 -3.29 -12.64
N PRO A 112 -7.06 -2.15 -13.16
CA PRO A 112 -6.56 -1.57 -14.39
C PRO A 112 -5.03 -1.44 -14.44
N PRO A 113 -4.35 -1.88 -15.52
CA PRO A 113 -2.89 -1.86 -15.62
C PRO A 113 -2.25 -0.49 -15.35
N LEU A 114 -2.96 0.59 -15.70
CA LEU A 114 -2.51 1.95 -15.42
C LEU A 114 -2.39 2.23 -13.90
N MET A 115 -3.31 1.73 -13.09
CA MET A 115 -3.25 1.87 -11.63
C MET A 115 -2.08 1.07 -11.04
N VAL A 116 -1.87 -0.15 -11.54
CA VAL A 116 -0.75 -1.02 -11.15
C VAL A 116 0.59 -0.33 -11.47
N ILE A 117 0.74 0.20 -12.68
CA ILE A 117 1.94 0.93 -13.11
C ILE A 117 2.20 2.17 -12.29
N ASN A 118 1.18 2.96 -11.96
CA ASN A 118 1.35 4.13 -11.11
C ASN A 118 1.87 3.73 -9.72
N THR A 119 1.44 2.58 -9.20
CA THR A 119 1.95 2.02 -7.95
C THR A 119 3.41 1.61 -8.09
N VAL A 120 3.76 0.85 -9.13
CA VAL A 120 5.14 0.42 -9.41
C VAL A 120 6.07 1.63 -9.57
N LEU A 121 5.70 2.63 -10.36
CA LEU A 121 6.48 3.86 -10.57
C LEU A 121 6.65 4.68 -9.29
N SER A 122 5.61 4.74 -8.45
CA SER A 122 5.66 5.40 -7.14
C SER A 122 6.67 4.73 -6.21
N VAL A 123 6.66 3.39 -6.18
CA VAL A 123 7.58 2.57 -5.38
C VAL A 123 9.02 2.71 -5.87
N MET A 124 9.26 2.65 -7.18
CA MET A 124 10.60 2.85 -7.76
C MET A 124 11.18 4.25 -7.47
N ALA A 125 10.31 5.24 -7.26
CA ALA A 125 10.68 6.61 -6.91
C ALA A 125 10.88 6.85 -5.40
N TYR A 126 10.89 5.80 -4.57
CA TYR A 126 11.17 5.93 -3.13
C TYR A 126 12.56 6.51 -2.87
N ASP A 127 12.67 7.23 -1.77
CA ASP A 127 13.93 7.81 -1.30
C ASP A 127 14.77 6.73 -0.60
N TYR A 128 15.30 5.81 -1.41
CA TYR A 128 16.17 4.72 -1.00
C TYR A 128 17.30 4.54 -2.02
N PRO A 129 18.48 4.04 -1.58
CA PRO A 129 19.57 3.70 -2.50
C PRO A 129 19.10 2.68 -3.55
N ALA A 130 19.32 3.01 -4.83
CA ALA A 130 18.82 2.18 -5.95
C ALA A 130 19.42 0.77 -5.96
N GLU A 131 20.66 0.62 -5.49
CA GLU A 131 21.34 -0.68 -5.37
C GLU A 131 20.73 -1.59 -4.28
N LYS A 132 19.90 -1.03 -3.40
CA LYS A 132 19.32 -1.72 -2.25
C LYS A 132 17.80 -1.82 -2.33
N LEU A 133 17.17 -1.24 -3.35
CA LEU A 133 15.72 -1.29 -3.56
C LEU A 133 15.43 -2.16 -4.78
N SER A 134 14.74 -3.27 -4.58
CA SER A 134 14.26 -4.12 -5.66
C SER A 134 12.74 -4.16 -5.64
N VAL A 135 12.12 -4.10 -6.81
CA VAL A 135 10.66 -4.08 -6.97
C VAL A 135 10.25 -5.21 -7.88
N TYR A 136 9.32 -6.03 -7.43
CA TYR A 136 8.79 -7.20 -8.12
C TYR A 136 7.30 -7.01 -8.37
N LEU A 137 6.85 -7.25 -9.60
CA LEU A 137 5.42 -7.32 -9.92
C LEU A 137 5.07 -8.79 -10.23
N SER A 138 4.13 -9.35 -9.48
CA SER A 138 3.52 -10.65 -9.75
C SER A 138 2.13 -10.42 -10.33
N ASP A 139 1.88 -10.95 -11.52
CA ASP A 139 0.58 -10.90 -12.20
C ASP A 139 -0.01 -12.30 -12.23
N ASP A 140 -0.97 -12.56 -11.34
CA ASP A 140 -1.66 -13.84 -11.23
C ASP A 140 -2.67 -14.04 -12.38
N GLY A 141 -3.10 -12.95 -13.01
CA GLY A 141 -4.01 -12.95 -14.16
C GLY A 141 -3.32 -13.25 -15.48
N CYS A 142 -1.98 -13.26 -15.49
CA CYS A 142 -1.13 -13.48 -16.67
C CYS A 142 -1.60 -12.64 -17.88
N SER A 143 -1.95 -11.37 -17.64
CA SER A 143 -2.53 -10.51 -18.67
C SER A 143 -1.44 -9.92 -19.55
N GLU A 144 -1.53 -10.16 -20.86
CA GLU A 144 -0.63 -9.53 -21.83
C GLU A 144 -0.67 -7.99 -21.75
N ILE A 145 -1.84 -7.42 -21.42
CA ILE A 145 -2.04 -5.97 -21.30
C ILE A 145 -1.20 -5.43 -20.14
N THR A 146 -1.19 -6.11 -18.99
CA THR A 146 -0.36 -5.75 -17.83
C THR A 146 1.13 -5.82 -18.19
N PHE A 147 1.55 -6.85 -18.92
CA PHE A 147 2.93 -6.99 -19.39
C PHE A 147 3.36 -5.83 -20.32
N TYR A 148 2.58 -5.53 -21.36
CA TYR A 148 2.88 -4.43 -22.29
C TYR A 148 2.88 -3.08 -21.59
N ALA A 149 1.93 -2.88 -20.68
CA ALA A 149 1.84 -1.64 -19.95
C ALA A 149 3.07 -1.49 -19.02
N LEU A 150 3.57 -2.55 -18.39
CA LEU A 150 4.81 -2.53 -17.60
C LEU A 150 6.05 -2.26 -18.47
N LEU A 151 6.10 -2.82 -19.69
CA LEU A 151 7.19 -2.58 -20.64
C LEU A 151 7.25 -1.11 -21.06
N GLU A 152 6.10 -0.50 -21.33
CA GLU A 152 6.01 0.93 -21.61
C GLU A 152 6.46 1.68 -20.34
N ALA A 153 5.94 1.32 -19.17
CA ALA A 153 6.27 1.97 -17.90
C ALA A 153 7.77 1.98 -17.58
N SER A 154 8.52 0.92 -17.92
CA SER A 154 9.97 0.88 -17.71
C SER A 154 10.71 1.97 -18.51
N SER A 155 10.22 2.28 -19.71
CA SER A 155 10.75 3.37 -20.54
C SER A 155 10.45 4.74 -19.95
N PHE A 156 9.27 4.91 -19.35
CA PHE A 156 8.89 6.13 -18.66
C PHE A 156 9.61 6.30 -17.32
N ALA A 157 9.84 5.21 -16.58
CA ALA A 157 10.54 5.19 -15.29
C ALA A 157 11.93 5.83 -15.39
N LYS A 158 12.63 5.64 -16.52
CA LYS A 158 13.94 6.27 -16.82
C LYS A 158 13.92 7.80 -16.72
N HIS A 159 12.77 8.43 -16.95
CA HIS A 159 12.58 9.88 -16.86
C HIS A 159 11.93 10.28 -15.54
N TRP A 160 10.90 9.53 -15.12
CA TRP A 160 10.11 9.85 -13.92
C TRP A 160 10.89 9.67 -12.62
N VAL A 161 11.63 8.57 -12.45
CA VAL A 161 12.34 8.27 -11.20
C VAL A 161 13.42 9.32 -10.89
N PRO A 162 14.31 9.71 -11.83
CA PRO A 162 15.26 10.79 -11.58
C PRO A 162 14.59 12.13 -11.32
N PHE A 163 13.47 12.43 -11.99
CA PHE A 163 12.68 13.63 -11.75
C PHE A 163 12.15 13.69 -10.31
N CYS A 164 11.49 12.63 -9.84
CA CYS A 164 10.98 12.55 -8.48
C CYS A 164 12.08 12.71 -7.43
N LYS A 165 13.23 12.07 -7.62
CA LYS A 165 14.37 12.14 -6.68
C LYS A 165 15.01 13.53 -6.67
N ARG A 166 15.22 14.14 -7.83
CA ARG A 166 15.87 15.47 -7.94
C ARG A 166 15.02 16.58 -7.33
N PHE A 167 13.71 16.51 -7.53
CA PHE A 167 12.78 17.55 -7.10
C PHE A 167 12.00 17.22 -5.83
N LYS A 168 12.27 16.07 -5.20
CA LYS A 168 11.59 15.59 -3.99
C LYS A 168 10.06 15.66 -4.11
N VAL A 169 9.55 15.15 -5.22
CA VAL A 169 8.12 15.26 -5.59
C VAL A 169 7.25 14.41 -4.68
N GLU A 170 6.19 15.02 -4.13
CA GLU A 170 5.16 14.34 -3.35
C GLU A 170 3.76 14.79 -3.81
N PRO A 171 2.84 13.86 -4.16
CA PRO A 171 2.99 12.39 -4.20
C PRO A 171 3.86 11.89 -5.36
N ARG A 172 4.50 10.73 -5.19
CA ARG A 172 5.42 10.10 -6.18
C ARG A 172 4.73 9.33 -7.31
N SER A 173 3.43 9.05 -7.17
CA SER A 173 2.62 8.45 -8.22
C SER A 173 2.36 9.48 -9.32
N PRO A 174 2.67 9.19 -10.59
CA PRO A 174 2.44 10.12 -11.70
C PRO A 174 0.99 10.58 -11.77
N ALA A 175 0.02 9.66 -11.79
CA ALA A 175 -1.40 10.01 -11.85
C ALA A 175 -1.83 10.88 -10.66
N ALA A 176 -1.37 10.57 -9.44
CA ALA A 176 -1.71 11.38 -8.27
C ALA A 176 -1.07 12.77 -8.32
N PHE A 177 0.17 12.89 -8.81
CA PHE A 177 0.88 14.15 -8.97
C PHE A 177 0.16 15.08 -9.96
N PHE A 178 -0.28 14.54 -11.10
CA PHE A 178 -1.00 15.33 -12.11
C PHE A 178 -2.47 15.61 -11.71
N ASN A 179 -3.09 14.81 -10.85
CA ASN A 179 -4.50 14.97 -10.46
C ASN A 179 -4.71 15.86 -9.21
N ASN A 180 -3.83 15.79 -8.19
CA ASN A 180 -3.99 16.51 -6.91
C ASN A 180 -3.86 18.04 -7.00
N THR A 181 -3.54 18.56 -8.17
CA THR A 181 -3.25 19.97 -8.42
C THR A 181 -4.47 20.86 -8.67
N HIS A 182 -5.70 20.33 -8.73
CA HIS A 182 -6.91 21.17 -8.83
C HIS A 182 -7.33 21.79 -7.47
N ALA A 183 -6.79 21.33 -6.34
CA ALA A 183 -7.29 21.66 -5.01
C ALA A 183 -6.33 22.46 -4.09
N SER A 184 -5.09 22.78 -4.52
CA SER A 184 -4.09 23.39 -3.61
C SER A 184 -3.70 24.82 -4.00
N THR A 185 -4.21 25.79 -3.25
CA THR A 185 -4.07 27.25 -3.44
C THR A 185 -2.88 27.88 -2.70
N LYS A 186 -1.93 27.10 -2.14
CA LYS A 186 -0.81 27.66 -1.34
C LYS A 186 0.61 27.40 -1.85
N SER A 187 0.80 26.64 -2.94
CA SER A 187 2.12 26.26 -3.47
C SER A 187 2.25 26.42 -5.00
N GLN A 188 1.63 27.48 -5.55
CA GLN A 188 1.49 27.62 -7.00
C GLN A 188 2.81 27.84 -7.75
N ASP A 189 3.76 28.62 -7.23
CA ASP A 189 5.01 28.92 -7.95
C ASP A 189 5.93 27.70 -8.10
N HIS A 190 6.22 27.00 -6.99
CA HIS A 190 7.08 25.81 -7.04
C HIS A 190 6.46 24.67 -7.84
N ASN A 191 5.15 24.46 -7.78
CA ASN A 191 4.51 23.37 -8.52
C ASN A 191 4.44 23.69 -10.04
N TYR A 192 4.31 24.97 -10.41
CA TYR A 192 4.35 25.39 -11.81
C TYR A 192 5.73 25.18 -12.44
N ASP A 193 6.81 25.54 -11.73
CA ASP A 193 8.18 25.29 -12.17
C ASP A 193 8.49 23.80 -12.31
N LEU A 194 8.03 22.98 -11.36
CA LEU A 194 8.17 21.52 -11.41
C LEU A 194 7.42 20.93 -12.61
N ARG A 195 6.26 21.47 -12.97
CA ARG A 195 5.51 21.07 -14.18
C ARG A 195 6.15 21.52 -15.48
N SER A 196 6.75 22.71 -15.50
CA SER A 196 7.54 23.15 -16.65
C SER A 196 8.73 22.20 -16.89
N CYS A 197 9.36 21.74 -15.80
CA CYS A 197 10.44 20.77 -15.84
C CYS A 197 9.97 19.33 -16.14
N ALA A 198 8.80 18.93 -15.66
CA ALA A 198 8.19 17.63 -15.95
C ALA A 198 7.54 17.68 -17.32
N ASN A 199 8.14 17.11 -18.37
CA ASN A 199 7.56 17.14 -19.71
C ASN A 199 6.13 16.53 -19.72
N PRO A 200 5.05 17.36 -19.68
CA PRO A 200 3.70 16.87 -19.48
C PRO A 200 3.25 16.09 -20.72
N ASN A 201 3.78 16.49 -21.89
CA ASN A 201 3.53 15.83 -23.15
C ASN A 201 4.09 14.40 -23.17
N THR A 202 5.20 14.13 -22.49
CA THR A 202 5.73 12.76 -22.39
C THR A 202 4.88 11.92 -21.47
N SER A 203 4.47 12.44 -20.30
CA SER A 203 3.60 11.71 -19.37
C SER A 203 2.20 11.49 -19.94
N MET A 204 1.65 12.48 -20.64
CA MET A 204 0.33 12.42 -21.27
C MET A 204 0.35 11.45 -22.47
N LYS A 205 1.37 11.52 -23.34
CA LYS A 205 1.56 10.52 -24.43
C LYS A 205 1.76 9.10 -23.91
N HIS A 206 2.41 8.96 -22.76
CA HIS A 206 2.63 7.67 -22.13
C HIS A 206 1.35 7.12 -21.50
N SER A 207 0.60 7.97 -20.79
CA SER A 207 -0.73 7.65 -20.28
C SER A 207 -1.69 7.32 -21.41
N GLU A 208 -1.67 8.07 -22.51
CA GLU A 208 -2.44 7.76 -23.72
C GLU A 208 -2.02 6.43 -24.33
N ARG A 209 -0.72 6.16 -24.45
CA ARG A 209 -0.24 4.85 -24.94
C ARG A 209 -0.71 3.70 -24.06
N ILE A 210 -0.59 3.82 -22.73
CA ILE A 210 -1.06 2.81 -21.78
C ILE A 210 -2.59 2.69 -21.84
N THR A 211 -3.35 3.79 -21.87
CA THR A 211 -4.81 3.76 -21.95
C THR A 211 -5.32 3.23 -23.30
N LEU A 212 -4.54 3.37 -24.37
CA LEU A 212 -4.85 2.81 -25.70
C LEU A 212 -4.33 1.37 -25.88
N THR A 213 -3.48 0.85 -24.97
CA THR A 213 -3.06 -0.57 -25.04
C THR A 213 -4.25 -1.55 -25.05
N PRO A 214 -5.32 -1.40 -24.25
CA PRO A 214 -6.46 -2.31 -24.28
C PRO A 214 -7.23 -2.22 -25.59
N GLU A 215 -7.23 -1.08 -26.29
CA GLU A 215 -7.91 -0.91 -27.59
C GLU A 215 -7.05 -1.42 -28.75
N ARG A 216 -5.72 -1.27 -28.66
CA ARG A 216 -4.76 -1.81 -29.63
C ARG A 216 -4.59 -3.33 -29.50
N VAL A 217 -4.71 -3.87 -28.28
CA VAL A 217 -4.65 -5.30 -27.98
C VAL A 217 -6.03 -5.96 -28.13
N ARG A 218 -7.16 -5.24 -27.96
CA ARG A 218 -8.52 -5.80 -28.15
C ARG A 218 -8.78 -6.55 -29.46
N PRO A 219 -8.38 -6.06 -30.64
CA PRO A 219 -8.57 -6.82 -31.87
C PRO A 219 -7.75 -8.11 -31.89
N ALA A 220 -6.60 -8.16 -31.21
CA ALA A 220 -5.82 -9.39 -31.03
C ALA A 220 -6.36 -10.29 -29.90
N SER A 221 -6.94 -9.70 -28.85
CA SER A 221 -7.47 -10.45 -27.71
C SER A 221 -8.75 -11.19 -28.08
N LEU A 222 -9.65 -10.62 -28.91
CA LEU A 222 -10.87 -11.33 -29.36
C LEU A 222 -10.55 -12.52 -30.29
N GLU A 223 -9.49 -12.41 -31.09
CA GLU A 223 -9.00 -13.50 -31.93
C GLU A 223 -8.31 -14.60 -31.09
N TYR A 224 -7.72 -14.23 -29.94
CA TYR A 224 -7.10 -15.15 -28.97
C TYR A 224 -8.09 -15.73 -27.94
N GLU A 225 -9.16 -15.02 -27.57
CA GLU A 225 -10.22 -15.48 -26.66
C GLU A 225 -11.01 -16.64 -27.30
N SER A 226 -11.07 -16.68 -28.63
CA SER A 226 -11.53 -17.83 -29.42
C SER A 226 -10.61 -19.07 -29.28
N ARG A 227 -9.40 -18.87 -28.75
CA ARG A 227 -8.41 -19.88 -28.37
C ARG A 227 -8.11 -19.79 -26.88
N ALA A 228 -9.13 -19.81 -26.02
CA ALA A 228 -8.98 -19.85 -24.57
C ALA A 228 -8.08 -21.03 -24.13
N ILE A 229 -6.78 -20.80 -24.13
CA ILE A 229 -5.76 -21.60 -23.48
C ILE A 229 -5.91 -21.24 -22.00
N THR A 230 -6.45 -22.19 -21.24
CA THR A 230 -6.64 -22.08 -19.81
C THR A 230 -5.35 -21.60 -19.15
N THR A 231 -5.42 -20.57 -18.31
CA THR A 231 -4.32 -19.96 -17.54
C THR A 231 -3.47 -20.97 -16.75
N CYS A 232 -3.98 -22.20 -16.55
CA CYS A 232 -3.25 -23.33 -15.95
C CYS A 232 -2.06 -23.89 -16.76
N ASN A 233 -1.85 -23.49 -18.02
CA ASN A 233 -0.81 -24.07 -18.89
C ASN A 233 0.38 -23.16 -19.20
N TYR A 234 0.48 -22.00 -18.56
CA TYR A 234 1.64 -21.11 -18.74
C TYR A 234 2.80 -21.48 -17.82
N TRP A 235 4.00 -21.60 -18.39
CA TRP A 235 5.22 -21.63 -17.60
C TRP A 235 5.48 -20.25 -16.97
N PRO A 236 5.97 -20.18 -15.73
CA PRO A 236 6.28 -18.90 -15.10
C PRO A 236 7.36 -18.16 -15.91
N ILE A 237 7.07 -16.92 -16.30
CA ILE A 237 7.99 -16.04 -17.02
C ILE A 237 8.58 -15.05 -16.01
N ILE A 238 9.90 -15.04 -15.88
CA ILE A 238 10.62 -14.04 -15.09
C ILE A 238 11.31 -13.06 -16.05
N SER A 239 10.94 -11.80 -15.97
CA SER A 239 11.60 -10.70 -16.71
C SER A 239 12.34 -9.81 -15.73
N GLN A 240 13.60 -9.48 -16.03
CA GLN A 240 14.44 -8.59 -15.22
C GLN A 240 14.98 -7.44 -16.07
N ASP A 241 14.74 -6.20 -15.64
CA ASP A 241 15.40 -5.03 -16.21
C ASP A 241 16.66 -4.73 -15.38
N SER A 242 17.84 -5.03 -15.92
CA SER A 242 19.12 -4.84 -15.25
C SER A 242 19.66 -3.44 -15.54
N PRO A 243 20.27 -2.72 -14.57
CA PRO A 243 20.97 -1.48 -14.88
C PRO A 243 22.11 -1.77 -15.87
N THR A 244 22.05 -1.11 -17.02
CA THR A 244 23.02 -1.25 -18.11
C THR A 244 24.41 -0.88 -17.60
N LYS A 245 25.33 -1.86 -17.54
CA LYS A 245 26.76 -1.59 -17.32
C LYS A 245 27.27 -0.72 -18.48
N ARG A 246 27.74 0.48 -18.14
CA ARG A 246 28.44 1.37 -19.06
C ARG A 246 29.73 0.67 -19.54
N SER A 247 29.76 0.33 -20.83
CA SER A 247 30.89 -0.08 -21.68
C SER A 247 32.25 -0.35 -21.01
N GLN A 248 32.64 -1.62 -20.94
CA GLN A 248 34.02 -2.02 -21.21
C GLN A 248 33.98 -3.14 -22.25
N ASP A 249 34.57 -2.85 -23.40
CA ASP A 249 34.77 -3.79 -24.50
C ASP A 249 35.62 -4.98 -24.08
N SER A 250 35.15 -6.19 -24.34
CA SER A 250 35.89 -7.25 -25.04
C SER A 250 35.05 -8.53 -25.15
N PRO A 251 35.07 -9.22 -26.31
CA PRO A 251 34.19 -10.35 -26.57
C PRO A 251 34.86 -11.63 -26.07
N THR A 252 34.29 -12.28 -25.06
CA THR A 252 34.65 -13.68 -24.78
C THR A 252 33.39 -14.52 -24.64
N LYS A 253 33.20 -15.38 -25.65
CA LYS A 253 32.24 -16.48 -25.70
C LYS A 253 32.36 -17.36 -24.44
N ARG A 254 31.23 -17.71 -23.79
CA ARG A 254 30.71 -19.09 -23.70
C ARG A 254 29.61 -19.27 -22.63
N ASN A 255 28.53 -19.89 -23.12
CA ASN A 255 27.76 -21.02 -22.58
C ASN A 255 27.08 -20.93 -21.21
N CYS A 256 25.75 -21.02 -21.28
CA CYS A 256 24.84 -21.49 -20.25
C CYS A 256 25.18 -22.91 -19.77
N CYS A 257 25.08 -23.12 -18.47
CA CYS A 257 24.53 -24.31 -17.84
C CYS A 257 23.35 -23.87 -16.98
#